data_AF-A0AAV5VHN8-F1
#
_entry.id   AF-A0AAV5VHN8-F1
#
_cell.length_a   1.000
_cell.length_b   1.000
_cell.length_c   1.000
_cell.angle_alpha   90.00
_cell.angle_beta   90.00
_cell.angle_gamma   90.00
#
_symmetry.space_group_name_H-M   'P 1'
#
loop_
_entity.id
_entity.type
_entity.pdbx_description
1 polymer ?
#
loop_
_entity_poly.entity_id
_entity_poly.type
_entity_poly.pdbx_seq_one_letter_code
_entity_poly.pdbx_strand_id
1 'polypeptide(L)'
;IVITACDDNHKKVNLTLRYDGSNWSIGHANSAQPPKIKYPTIVELVEHYIAHPPSKHLKLLKAILRPEWMLKHENFVYEEKDKLGSGNFCSVYKGLWKRTGGEMKEVAVKISLTAVNATDA
;
A
#
# COMPACT_ATOMS: atom_id res chain seq x y z
N ILE A 1 4.10 -7.16 1.67
CA ILE A 1 3.98 -5.76 2.15
C ILE A 1 5.38 -5.19 2.40
N VAL A 2 5.60 -3.89 2.17
CA VAL A 2 6.90 -3.22 2.38
C VAL A 2 6.69 -1.94 3.19
N ILE A 3 7.59 -1.66 4.13
CA ILE A 3 7.72 -0.34 4.76
C ILE A 3 8.87 0.39 4.06
N THR A 4 8.59 1.56 3.50
CA THR A 4 9.63 2.44 2.96
C THR A 4 9.91 3.56 3.96
N ALA A 5 11.17 3.74 4.32
CA ALA A 5 11.65 4.81 5.19
C ALA A 5 12.87 5.52 4.57
N CYS A 6 13.21 6.69 5.08
CA CYS A 6 14.43 7.40 4.72
C CYS A 6 15.47 7.26 5.84
N ASP A 7 16.71 6.97 5.48
CA ASP A 7 17.83 7.00 6.42
C ASP A 7 18.33 8.43 6.69
N ASP A 8 19.36 8.55 7.54
CA ASP A 8 20.00 9.83 7.88
C ASP A 8 20.55 10.60 6.65
N ASN A 9 20.76 9.93 5.52
CA ASN A 9 21.26 10.51 4.26
C ASN A 9 20.14 10.76 3.24
N HIS A 10 18.87 10.73 3.66
CA HIS A 10 17.69 10.82 2.79
C HIS A 10 17.59 9.71 1.73
N LYS A 11 18.31 8.61 1.91
CA LYS A 11 18.21 7.45 1.02
C LYS A 11 17.01 6.61 1.39
N LYS A 12 16.25 6.20 0.38
CA LYS A 12 15.12 5.28 0.56
C LYS A 12 15.62 3.89 0.93
N VAL A 13 15.09 3.36 2.02
CA VAL A 13 15.30 1.99 2.49
C VAL A 13 13.96 1.27 2.50
N ASN A 14 13.93 0.08 1.92
CA ASN A 14 12.73 -0.76 1.84
C ASN A 14 12.89 -1.96 2.78
N LEU A 15 12.01 -2.04 3.77
CA LEU A 15 11.94 -3.14 4.74
C LEU A 15 10.78 -4.05 4.31
N THR A 16 11.10 -5.25 3.84
CA THR A 16 10.08 -6.23 3.46
C THR A 16 9.43 -6.81 4.71
N LEU A 17 8.11 -6.73 4.80
CA LEU A 17 7.35 -7.42 5.85
C LEU A 17 6.98 -8.83 5.38
N ARG A 18 7.16 -9.81 6.28
CA ARG A 18 6.79 -11.21 6.08
C ARG A 18 5.72 -11.62 7.07
N TYR A 19 4.75 -12.40 6.59
CA TYR A 19 3.73 -13.03 7.40
C TYR A 19 3.95 -14.54 7.41
N ASP A 20 3.95 -15.16 8.59
CA ASP A 20 4.20 -16.60 8.75
C ASP A 20 2.91 -17.44 8.91
N GLY A 21 1.74 -16.83 8.66
CA GLY A 21 0.43 -17.45 8.91
C GLY A 21 -0.20 -17.02 10.23
N SER A 22 0.58 -16.43 11.14
CA SER A 22 0.10 -15.93 12.44
C SER A 22 0.63 -14.54 12.80
N ASN A 23 1.87 -14.23 12.43
CA ASN A 23 2.56 -13.04 12.88
C ASN A 23 3.34 -12.36 11.74
N TRP A 24 3.48 -11.05 11.86
CA TRP A 24 4.25 -10.17 11.02
C TRP A 24 5.66 -9.93 11.57
N SER A 25 6.64 -9.85 10.68
CA SER A 25 8.04 -9.56 11.01
C SER A 25 8.75 -8.84 9.86
N ILE A 26 9.89 -8.19 10.13
CA ILE A 26 10.78 -7.69 9.08
C ILE A 26 11.61 -8.86 8.54
N GLY A 27 11.55 -9.07 7.23
CA GLY A 27 12.38 -10.04 6.53
C GLY A 27 13.82 -9.53 6.39
N HIS A 28 14.77 -10.29 6.92
CA HIS A 28 16.18 -10.07 6.65
C HIS A 28 16.59 -10.81 5.37
N ALA A 29 17.31 -10.14 4.47
CA ALA A 29 17.95 -10.82 3.35
C ALA A 29 18.98 -11.81 3.91
N ASN A 30 18.89 -13.08 3.52
CA ASN A 30 19.87 -14.14 3.80
C ASN A 30 20.05 -14.57 5.27
N SER A 31 19.04 -14.41 6.13
CA SER A 31 19.05 -15.04 7.46
C SER A 31 18.41 -16.42 7.42
N ALA A 32 19.20 -17.48 7.66
CA ALA A 32 18.69 -18.81 7.99
C ALA A 32 18.01 -18.85 9.37
N GLN A 33 18.26 -17.83 10.21
CA GLN A 33 17.63 -17.72 11.52
C GLN A 33 16.24 -17.10 11.43
N PRO A 34 15.27 -17.62 12.20
CA PRO A 34 13.93 -17.05 12.26
C PRO A 34 13.99 -15.60 12.80
N PRO A 35 13.08 -14.71 12.33
CA PRO A 35 13.03 -13.34 12.82
C PRO A 35 12.70 -13.33 14.32
N LYS A 36 13.52 -12.60 15.09
CA LYS A 36 13.45 -12.55 16.55
C LYS A 36 12.24 -11.79 17.07
N ILE A 37 11.74 -10.82 16.29
CA ILE A 37 10.62 -9.95 16.66
C ILE A 37 9.46 -10.22 15.72
N LYS A 38 8.31 -10.54 16.31
CA LYS A 38 7.07 -10.93 15.63
C LYS A 38 5.88 -10.34 16.35
N TYR A 39 4.87 -9.88 15.61
CA TYR A 39 3.61 -9.38 16.17
C TYR A 39 2.39 -9.83 15.37
N PRO A 40 1.23 -10.04 16.00
CA PRO A 40 0.00 -10.42 15.31
C PRO A 40 -0.45 -9.40 14.25
N THR A 41 -0.19 -8.10 14.50
CA THR A 41 -0.58 -7.02 13.59
C THR A 41 0.62 -6.21 13.10
N ILE A 42 0.46 -5.61 11.91
CA ILE A 42 1.46 -4.68 11.36
C ILE A 42 1.57 -3.42 12.24
N VAL A 43 0.47 -3.01 12.88
CA VAL A 43 0.43 -1.82 13.74
C VAL A 43 1.39 -2.01 14.92
N GLU A 44 1.27 -3.11 15.66
CA GLU A 44 2.16 -3.43 16.78
C GLU A 44 3.62 -3.56 16.34
N LEU A 45 3.86 -4.16 15.16
CA LEU A 45 5.21 -4.24 14.58
C LEU A 45 5.80 -2.85 14.33
N VAL A 46 5.03 -1.93 13.76
CA VAL A 46 5.46 -0.55 13.49
C VAL A 46 5.69 0.21 14.79
N GLU A 47 4.77 0.11 15.76
CA GLU A 47 4.90 0.74 17.07
C GLU A 47 6.16 0.28 17.80
N HIS A 48 6.47 -1.02 17.75
CA HIS A 48 7.73 -1.55 18.27
C HIS A 48 8.94 -0.87 17.63
N TYR A 49 8.98 -0.74 16.30
CA TYR A 49 10.11 -0.15 15.58
C TYR A 49 10.19 1.38 15.64
N ILE A 50 9.11 2.06 16.04
CA ILE A 50 9.14 3.48 16.43
C ILE A 50 9.92 3.62 17.74
N ALA A 51 9.64 2.77 18.73
CA ALA A 51 10.34 2.78 20.03
C ALA A 51 11.74 2.16 19.98
N HIS A 52 11.94 1.14 19.14
CA HIS A 52 13.17 0.36 19.01
C HIS A 52 13.61 0.34 17.54
N PRO A 53 14.33 1.37 17.08
CA PRO A 53 14.70 1.50 15.68
C PRO A 53 15.39 0.23 15.12
N PRO A 54 15.01 -0.23 13.92
CA PRO A 54 15.59 -1.43 13.30
C PRO A 54 17.10 -1.31 13.06
N SER A 55 17.62 -0.09 12.91
CA SER A 55 19.05 0.19 12.92
C SER A 55 19.33 1.61 13.44
N LYS A 56 20.58 1.90 13.80
CA LYS A 56 21.00 3.23 14.27
C LYS A 56 20.65 4.36 13.28
N HIS A 57 20.70 4.05 11.98
CA HIS A 57 20.52 4.97 10.86
C HIS A 57 19.10 4.98 10.28
N LEU A 58 18.20 4.19 10.84
CA LEU A 58 16.85 4.02 10.32
C LEU A 58 15.83 4.13 11.44
N LYS A 59 15.39 5.36 11.70
CA LYS A 59 14.39 5.69 12.73
C LYS A 59 13.05 6.03 12.09
N LEU A 60 11.98 5.39 12.57
CA LEU A 60 10.62 5.70 12.14
C LEU A 60 10.11 6.93 12.90
N LEU A 61 10.42 8.13 12.39
CA LEU A 61 10.10 9.39 13.08
C LEU A 61 8.71 9.94 12.74
N LYS A 62 8.32 9.87 11.48
CA LYS A 62 7.09 10.50 10.97
C LYS A 62 6.41 9.58 9.97
N ALA A 63 5.16 9.24 10.26
CA ALA A 63 4.29 8.56 9.30
C ALA A 63 3.91 9.52 8.16
N ILE A 64 4.00 9.04 6.93
CA ILE A 64 3.51 9.77 5.75
C ILE A 64 2.06 9.35 5.54
N LEU A 65 1.13 10.26 5.82
CA LEU A 65 -0.28 10.01 5.65
C LEU A 65 -0.64 9.88 4.16
N ARG A 66 -1.60 8.99 3.87
CA ARG A 66 -2.17 8.86 2.55
C ARG A 66 -2.82 10.20 2.14
N PRO A 67 -2.43 10.79 1.00
CA PRO A 67 -3.05 12.04 0.56
C PRO A 67 -4.50 11.80 0.11
N GLU A 68 -5.34 12.83 0.19
CA GLU A 68 -6.77 12.75 -0.09
C GLU A 68 -7.09 12.27 -1.52
N TRP A 69 -6.22 12.60 -2.47
CA TRP A 69 -6.35 12.18 -3.87
C TRP A 69 -6.00 10.70 -4.12
N MET A 70 -5.44 9.98 -3.14
CA MET A 70 -5.17 8.55 -3.24
C MET A 70 -6.40 7.73 -2.83
N LEU A 71 -7.37 7.72 -3.73
CA LEU A 71 -8.67 7.13 -3.51
C LEU A 71 -8.58 5.59 -3.49
N LYS A 72 -9.41 4.95 -2.66
CA LYS A 72 -9.43 3.48 -2.55
C LYS A 72 -10.24 2.86 -3.69
N HIS A 73 -9.77 1.76 -4.24
CA HIS A 73 -10.47 1.02 -5.31
C HIS A 73 -11.89 0.59 -4.88
N GLU A 74 -12.07 0.17 -3.62
CA GLU A 74 -13.38 -0.21 -3.05
C GLU A 74 -14.45 0.89 -3.10
N ASN A 75 -14.04 2.15 -3.26
CA ASN A 75 -14.95 3.29 -3.35
C ASN A 75 -15.43 3.57 -4.79
N PHE A 76 -14.99 2.79 -5.78
CA PHE A 76 -15.40 2.96 -7.17
C PHE A 76 -16.12 1.73 -7.68
N VAL A 77 -17.13 1.98 -8.50
CA VAL A 77 -17.83 0.95 -9.26
C VAL A 77 -17.86 1.39 -10.72
N TYR A 78 -17.45 0.50 -11.61
CA TYR A 78 -17.58 0.67 -13.05
C TYR A 78 -17.81 -0.70 -13.68
N GLU A 79 -18.46 -0.72 -14.84
CA GLU A 79 -18.71 -1.94 -15.60
C GLU A 79 -18.10 -1.83 -17.00
N GLU A 80 -17.76 -2.98 -17.60
CA GLU A 80 -17.17 -3.00 -18.93
C GLU A 80 -18.10 -2.45 -20.02
N LYS A 81 -19.41 -2.62 -19.85
CA LYS A 81 -20.44 -2.11 -20.77
C LYS A 81 -20.46 -0.58 -20.86
N ASP A 82 -20.00 0.10 -19.81
CA ASP A 82 -20.01 1.55 -19.68
C ASP A 82 -18.71 2.20 -20.19
N LYS A 83 -18.05 1.56 -21.16
CA LYS A 83 -16.83 2.06 -21.77
C LYS A 83 -17.11 3.36 -22.52
N LEU A 84 -16.43 4.43 -22.11
CA LEU A 84 -16.46 5.74 -22.75
C LEU A 84 -15.44 5.85 -23.89
N GLY A 85 -14.34 5.10 -23.81
CA GLY A 85 -13.32 5.10 -24.84
C GLY A 85 -12.07 4.32 -24.46
N SER A 86 -11.08 4.35 -25.35
CA SER A 86 -9.75 3.79 -25.10
C SER A 86 -8.69 4.61 -25.84
N GLY A 87 -7.47 4.61 -25.32
CA GLY A 87 -6.31 5.20 -25.94
C GLY A 87 -5.07 4.35 -25.70
N ASN A 88 -3.91 4.84 -26.14
CA ASN A 88 -2.65 4.07 -26.16
C ASN A 88 -2.21 3.49 -24.80
N PHE A 89 -2.69 4.04 -23.68
CA PHE A 89 -2.26 3.63 -22.34
C PHE A 89 -3.40 3.13 -21.44
N CYS A 90 -4.66 3.26 -21.87
CA CYS A 90 -5.80 3.03 -20.98
C CYS A 90 -7.12 2.77 -21.70
N SER A 91 -8.04 2.15 -20.96
CA SER A 91 -9.47 2.21 -21.22
C SER A 91 -10.13 3.18 -20.23
N VAL A 92 -11.16 3.89 -20.68
CA VAL A 92 -11.92 4.83 -19.85
C VAL A 92 -13.37 4.35 -19.77
N TYR A 93 -13.90 4.29 -18.55
CA TYR A 93 -15.26 3.84 -18.26
C TYR A 93 -16.02 4.95 -17.53
N LYS A 94 -17.33 4.98 -17.69
CA LYS A 94 -18.22 5.70 -16.79
C LYS A 94 -18.37 4.88 -15.53
N GLY A 95 -18.25 5.54 -14.38
CA GLY A 95 -18.33 4.88 -13.08
C GLY A 95 -18.93 5.79 -12.02
N LEU A 96 -19.13 5.20 -10.85
CA LEU A 96 -19.64 5.89 -9.67
C LEU A 96 -18.58 5.85 -8.58
N TRP A 97 -18.27 7.02 -8.03
CA TRP A 97 -17.40 7.20 -6.87
C TRP A 97 -18.24 7.42 -5.62
N LYS A 98 -18.11 6.52 -4.64
CA LYS A 98 -18.64 6.68 -3.29
C LYS A 98 -17.73 7.59 -2.47
N ARG A 99 -18.16 8.83 -2.26
CA ARG A 99 -17.44 9.81 -1.44
C ARG A 99 -17.56 9.50 0.04
N THR A 100 -16.69 10.12 0.82
CA THR A 100 -16.81 10.18 2.27
C THR A 100 -18.16 10.82 2.62
N GLY A 101 -19.03 10.09 3.32
CA GLY A 101 -20.41 10.50 3.58
C GLY A 101 -21.48 9.77 2.74
N GLY A 102 -21.07 8.90 1.81
CA GLY A 102 -21.98 8.02 1.06
C GLY A 102 -22.59 8.63 -0.20
N GLU A 103 -22.30 9.89 -0.51
CA GLU A 103 -22.67 10.52 -1.79
C GLU A 103 -22.04 9.74 -2.96
N MET A 104 -22.87 9.35 -3.92
CA MET A 104 -22.41 8.73 -5.16
C MET A 104 -22.23 9.82 -6.22
N LYS A 105 -21.02 9.96 -6.76
CA LYS A 105 -20.70 10.91 -7.83
C LYS A 105 -20.34 10.18 -9.11
N GLU A 106 -20.97 10.56 -10.22
CA GLU A 106 -20.59 10.08 -11.54
C GLU A 106 -19.20 10.62 -11.94
N VAL A 107 -18.35 9.72 -12.42
CA VAL A 107 -16.95 10.00 -12.77
C VAL A 107 -16.51 9.20 -14.00
N ALA A 108 -15.43 9.65 -14.62
CA ALA A 108 -14.69 8.84 -15.58
C ALA A 108 -13.56 8.08 -14.87
N VAL A 109 -13.53 6.76 -15.03
CA VAL A 109 -12.53 5.86 -14.45
C VAL A 109 -11.55 5.43 -15.54
N LYS A 110 -10.29 5.86 -15.42
CA LYS A 110 -9.22 5.54 -16.36
C LYS A 110 -8.41 4.35 -15.85
N ILE A 111 -8.51 3.21 -16.52
CA ILE A 111 -7.82 1.97 -16.18
C ILE A 111 -6.63 1.78 -17.11
N SER A 112 -5.44 1.59 -16.54
CA SER A 112 -4.23 1.33 -17.33
C SER A 112 -4.30 -0.04 -18.01
N LEU A 113 -3.82 -0.13 -19.26
CA LEU A 113 -3.70 -1.41 -19.98
C LEU A 113 -2.71 -2.38 -19.33
N THR A 114 -1.84 -1.91 -18.43
CA THR A 114 -0.86 -2.73 -17.71
C THR A 114 -1.42 -3.38 -16.43
N ALA A 115 -2.63 -2.99 -15.99
CA ALA A 115 -3.15 -3.30 -14.66
C ALA A 115 -4.03 -4.55 -14.59
N VAL A 116 -3.72 -5.61 -15.35
CA VAL A 116 -4.55 -6.83 -15.36
C VAL A 116 -4.38 -7.67 -14.06
N ASN A 117 -3.33 -7.45 -13.26
CA ASN A 117 -2.97 -8.37 -12.16
C ASN A 117 -2.91 -7.73 -10.75
N ALA A 118 -3.60 -6.62 -10.49
CA ALA A 118 -3.75 -6.11 -9.12
C ALA A 118 -4.94 -6.77 -8.40
N THR A 119 -4.98 -8.10 -8.36
CA THR A 119 -5.76 -8.82 -7.35
C THR A 119 -4.94 -8.78 -6.06
N ASP A 120 -5.17 -7.75 -5.25
CA ASP A 120 -4.75 -7.72 -3.85
C ASP A 120 -5.59 -8.76 -3.08
N ALA A 121 -4.95 -9.87 -2.71
CA ALA A 121 -5.40 -10.80 -1.68
C ALA A 121 -4.65 -10.50 -0.36
#